data_AF-T2PM86-F1
#
_entry.id   AF-T2PM86-F1
#
_cell.length_a   1.000
_cell.length_b   1.000
_cell.length_c   1.000
_cell.angle_alpha   90.00
_cell.angle_beta   90.00
_cell.angle_gamma   90.00
#
_symmetry.space_group_name_H-M   'P 1'
#
loop_
_entity.id
_entity.type
_entity.pdbx_description
1 polymer ?
#
loop_
_entity_poly.entity_id
_entity_poly.type
_entity_poly.pdbx_seq_one_letter_code
_entity_poly.pdbx_strand_id
1 'polypeptide(L)'
;EFEFPTWAQPLFALYSEFYAATHGAFDACIGGDLLALGYNNSVQFVPESASSASDDSDSWSNYRRALPVTWSDISQDSGSATLCTNQPVQLDFGAAGKGYFVDLVTQIIKEELGSDSPADSDSHADFDFLVNAGGDMRACFSEENDQIKVALENPFDTTQAVGVASIASGALCASSSARKRWKVKEASCLGKDASGFESNLIATHLINALDGIPAFDLCASWVYIPAKTCDFPTAYADALATALFVSQESDLQKIVQTTSAEFAVISPNHALRKTRAFPVHFFAE
;
A
#
# COMPACT_ATOMS: atom_id res chain seq x y z
N GLU A 1 -17.04 -18.78 -8.73
CA GLU A 1 -17.34 -17.38 -9.09
C GLU A 1 -17.72 -16.68 -7.79
N PHE A 2 -17.26 -15.45 -7.59
CA PHE A 2 -17.50 -14.65 -6.40
C PHE A 2 -17.92 -13.25 -6.83
N GLU A 3 -19.17 -12.88 -6.54
CA GLU A 3 -19.71 -11.57 -6.87
C GLU A 3 -19.38 -10.58 -5.74
N PHE A 4 -18.70 -9.49 -6.08
CA PHE A 4 -18.44 -8.36 -5.19
C PHE A 4 -19.37 -7.20 -5.53
N PRO A 5 -19.53 -6.24 -4.60
CA PRO A 5 -20.19 -4.98 -4.92
C PRO A 5 -19.52 -4.28 -6.11
N THR A 6 -20.30 -3.59 -6.95
CA THR A 6 -19.81 -2.91 -8.17
C THR A 6 -18.71 -1.88 -7.88
N TRP A 7 -18.74 -1.25 -6.70
CA TRP A 7 -17.70 -0.34 -6.27
C TRP A 7 -16.33 -1.03 -6.11
N ALA A 8 -16.22 -2.36 -6.05
CA ALA A 8 -14.90 -3.02 -6.01
C ALA A 8 -14.17 -3.03 -7.36
N GLN A 9 -14.89 -2.77 -8.47
CA GLN A 9 -14.34 -2.86 -9.82
C GLN A 9 -13.11 -1.95 -10.06
N PRO A 10 -13.09 -0.68 -9.63
CA PRO A 10 -11.91 0.17 -9.80
C PRO A 10 -10.69 -0.33 -9.02
N LEU A 11 -10.90 -0.96 -7.85
CA LEU A 11 -9.81 -1.56 -7.07
C LEU A 11 -9.21 -2.76 -7.82
N PHE A 12 -10.03 -3.61 -8.44
CA PHE A 12 -9.54 -4.73 -9.25
C PHE A 12 -8.79 -4.26 -10.51
N ALA A 13 -9.28 -3.20 -11.15
CA ALA A 13 -8.60 -2.57 -12.29
C ALA A 13 -7.22 -2.02 -11.88
N LEU A 14 -7.14 -1.34 -10.73
CA LEU A 14 -5.88 -0.86 -10.15
C LEU A 14 -4.91 -2.02 -9.90
N TYR A 15 -5.35 -3.10 -9.24
CA TYR A 15 -4.49 -4.26 -9.01
C TYR A 15 -4.02 -4.89 -10.32
N SER A 16 -4.86 -4.93 -11.35
CA SER A 16 -4.48 -5.42 -12.68
C SER A 16 -3.40 -4.55 -13.33
N GLU A 17 -3.51 -3.22 -13.20
CA GLU A 17 -2.52 -2.28 -13.72
C GLU A 17 -1.17 -2.40 -13.00
N PHE A 18 -1.17 -2.44 -11.67
CA PHE A 18 0.06 -2.58 -10.89
C PHE A 18 0.69 -3.95 -11.04
N TYR A 19 -0.09 -5.02 -11.10
CA TYR A 19 0.39 -6.37 -11.38
C TYR A 19 1.12 -6.41 -12.72
N ALA A 20 0.52 -5.85 -13.77
CA ALA A 20 1.14 -5.78 -15.09
C ALA A 20 2.41 -4.90 -15.10
N ALA A 21 2.38 -3.73 -14.45
CA ALA A 21 3.51 -2.82 -14.40
C ALA A 21 4.71 -3.43 -13.67
N THR A 22 4.46 -4.10 -12.54
CA THR A 22 5.50 -4.68 -11.68
C THR A 22 5.90 -6.11 -12.06
N HIS A 23 5.44 -6.61 -13.21
CA HIS A 23 5.69 -7.98 -13.67
C HIS A 23 5.28 -9.04 -12.64
N GLY A 24 4.21 -8.77 -11.90
CA GLY A 24 3.66 -9.65 -10.88
C GLY A 24 4.24 -9.50 -9.48
N ALA A 25 5.14 -8.53 -9.22
CA ALA A 25 5.67 -8.30 -7.87
C ALA A 25 4.64 -7.65 -6.92
N PHE A 26 3.68 -6.89 -7.48
CA PHE A 26 2.50 -6.38 -6.81
C PHE A 26 1.29 -7.26 -7.17
N ASP A 27 0.84 -8.11 -6.25
CA ASP A 27 -0.22 -9.10 -6.49
C ASP A 27 -1.21 -9.13 -5.31
N ALA A 28 -2.51 -9.26 -5.59
CA ALA A 28 -3.52 -9.46 -4.55
C ALA A 28 -3.50 -10.89 -3.99
N CYS A 29 -2.93 -11.85 -4.70
CA CYS A 29 -2.92 -13.26 -4.32
C CYS A 29 -1.82 -13.63 -3.30
N ILE A 30 -1.20 -12.64 -2.65
CA ILE A 30 -0.17 -12.84 -1.61
C ILE A 30 -0.73 -13.21 -0.23
N GLY A 31 -2.06 -13.24 -0.06
CA GLY A 31 -2.66 -13.44 1.26
C GLY A 31 -2.25 -14.76 1.92
N GLY A 32 -2.07 -15.82 1.14
CA GLY A 32 -1.55 -17.11 1.64
C GLY A 32 -0.11 -17.02 2.12
N ASP A 33 0.75 -16.29 1.41
CA ASP A 33 2.14 -16.06 1.79
C ASP A 33 2.23 -15.23 3.08
N LEU A 34 1.42 -14.18 3.19
CA LEU A 34 1.33 -13.36 4.39
C LEU A 34 0.93 -14.21 5.61
N LEU A 35 -0.12 -15.04 5.49
CA LEU A 35 -0.54 -15.95 6.56
C LEU A 35 0.56 -16.95 6.94
N ALA A 36 1.25 -17.53 5.97
CA ALA A 36 2.35 -18.46 6.19
C ALA A 36 3.54 -17.80 6.91
N LEU A 37 3.81 -16.52 6.61
CA LEU A 37 4.80 -15.72 7.34
C LEU A 37 4.34 -15.34 8.75
N GLY A 38 3.09 -15.61 9.12
CA GLY A 38 2.52 -15.29 10.43
C GLY A 38 1.86 -13.92 10.50
N TYR A 39 1.59 -13.27 9.36
CA TYR A 39 0.73 -12.09 9.30
C TYR A 39 -0.72 -12.52 9.55
N ASN A 40 -1.13 -12.48 10.82
CA ASN A 40 -2.52 -12.73 11.19
C ASN A 40 -3.22 -11.39 11.48
N ASN A 41 -4.38 -11.17 10.85
CA ASN A 41 -5.25 -10.03 11.14
C ASN A 41 -5.90 -10.11 12.55
N SER A 42 -5.46 -11.03 13.40
CA SER A 42 -5.75 -10.92 14.83
C SER A 42 -5.07 -9.65 15.32
N VAL A 43 -5.88 -8.62 15.53
CA VAL A 43 -5.53 -7.40 16.24
C VAL A 43 -5.07 -7.79 17.66
N GLN A 44 -3.80 -8.18 17.77
CA GLN A 44 -3.03 -8.18 19.00
C GLN A 44 -1.81 -7.32 18.72
N PHE A 45 -2.01 -6.01 18.82
CA PHE A 45 -0.92 -5.09 19.08
C PHE A 45 -0.37 -5.43 20.46
N VAL A 46 0.69 -6.23 20.52
CA VAL A 46 1.37 -6.53 21.79
C VAL A 46 2.62 -5.66 21.87
N PRO A 47 2.71 -4.72 22.83
CA PRO A 47 3.97 -4.09 23.20
C PRO A 47 4.93 -5.16 23.70
N GLU A 48 6.19 -5.05 23.31
CA GLU A 48 7.30 -5.92 23.68
C GLU A 48 7.29 -6.27 25.19
N SER A 49 6.92 -7.51 25.53
CA SER A 49 7.36 -8.22 26.74
C SER A 49 7.00 -9.72 26.64
N ALA A 50 7.75 -10.52 27.38
CA ALA A 50 8.10 -11.89 27.08
C ALA A 50 6.99 -12.95 27.24
N SER A 51 7.24 -14.06 26.52
CA SER A 51 6.93 -15.45 26.86
C SER A 51 5.46 -15.87 27.03
N SER A 52 4.97 -16.67 26.07
CA SER A 52 4.62 -18.08 26.32
C SER A 52 4.22 -18.78 25.02
N ALA A 53 4.71 -20.00 24.86
CA ALA A 53 4.48 -20.90 23.74
C ALA A 53 3.06 -21.50 23.75
N SER A 54 2.62 -21.95 22.58
CA SER A 54 1.71 -23.10 22.44
C SER A 54 2.13 -23.89 21.20
N ASP A 55 2.39 -25.18 21.43
CA ASP A 55 2.65 -26.20 20.41
C ASP A 55 1.41 -26.40 19.53
N ASP A 56 1.59 -26.34 18.22
CA ASP A 56 0.89 -27.21 17.29
C ASP A 56 1.84 -27.56 16.14
N SER A 57 2.05 -28.85 15.97
CA SER A 57 2.98 -29.47 15.04
C SER A 57 2.29 -29.66 13.68
N ASP A 58 2.65 -28.82 12.71
CA ASP A 58 2.57 -29.18 11.29
C ASP A 58 3.89 -28.81 10.61
N SER A 59 4.60 -29.84 10.14
CA SER A 59 5.94 -29.74 9.58
C SER A 59 5.97 -28.94 8.27
N TRP A 60 6.52 -27.73 8.30
CA TRP A 60 6.73 -26.85 7.14
C TRP A 60 8.03 -27.11 6.35
N SER A 61 8.56 -28.34 6.42
CA SER A 61 9.85 -28.72 5.80
C SER A 61 9.87 -28.71 4.25
N ASN A 62 8.81 -28.21 3.60
CA ASN A 62 8.67 -28.06 2.15
C ASN A 62 7.95 -26.74 1.76
N TYR A 63 8.35 -25.55 2.22
CA TYR A 63 7.95 -24.33 1.48
C TYR A 63 8.71 -24.26 0.15
N ARG A 64 8.14 -24.92 -0.86
CA ARG A 64 8.14 -24.40 -2.22
C ARG A 64 6.87 -23.56 -2.33
N ARG A 65 6.97 -22.32 -2.80
CA ARG A 65 5.84 -21.57 -3.35
C ARG A 65 5.14 -22.49 -4.35
N ALA A 66 4.09 -23.19 -3.91
CA ALA A 66 3.42 -24.21 -4.70
C ALA A 66 2.62 -23.44 -5.74
N LEU A 67 3.18 -23.30 -6.95
CA LEU A 67 2.62 -22.59 -8.12
C LEU A 67 1.46 -21.68 -7.72
N PRO A 68 1.75 -20.52 -7.11
CA PRO A 68 0.73 -19.75 -6.44
C PRO A 68 -0.24 -19.27 -7.51
N VAL A 69 -1.52 -19.31 -7.20
CA VAL A 69 -2.52 -18.58 -8.00
C VAL A 69 -2.06 -17.13 -8.04
N THR A 70 -1.83 -16.60 -9.23
CA THR A 70 -1.47 -15.21 -9.44
C THR A 70 -2.70 -14.38 -9.76
N TRP A 71 -2.60 -13.06 -9.67
CA TRP A 71 -3.69 -12.19 -10.12
C TRP A 71 -4.10 -12.47 -11.58
N SER A 72 -3.14 -12.84 -12.44
CA SER A 72 -3.41 -13.20 -13.84
C SER A 72 -4.19 -14.51 -14.02
N ASP A 73 -4.24 -15.37 -13.02
CA ASP A 73 -5.02 -16.62 -13.05
C ASP A 73 -6.50 -16.41 -12.68
N ILE A 74 -6.84 -15.23 -12.17
CA ILE A 74 -8.20 -14.85 -11.78
C ILE A 74 -8.85 -14.13 -12.96
N SER A 75 -9.87 -14.74 -13.56
CA SER A 75 -10.65 -14.06 -14.59
C SER A 75 -11.63 -13.09 -13.96
N GLN A 76 -11.74 -11.91 -14.58
CA GLN A 76 -12.67 -10.86 -14.23
C GLN A 76 -13.72 -10.78 -15.33
N ASP A 77 -15.00 -10.84 -14.97
CA ASP A 77 -16.08 -10.65 -15.94
C ASP A 77 -16.18 -9.18 -16.35
N SER A 78 -16.25 -8.94 -17.67
CA SER A 78 -16.16 -7.60 -18.25
C SER A 78 -17.45 -6.82 -17.97
N GLY A 79 -17.42 -5.91 -17.00
CA GLY A 79 -18.56 -5.08 -16.61
C GLY A 79 -19.30 -5.53 -15.34
N SER A 80 -18.77 -6.53 -14.63
CA SER A 80 -19.20 -6.86 -13.27
C SER A 80 -18.00 -6.88 -12.31
N ALA A 81 -18.25 -6.80 -11.01
CA ALA A 81 -17.23 -6.99 -9.98
C ALA A 81 -17.14 -8.48 -9.58
N THR A 82 -17.17 -9.38 -10.56
CA THR A 82 -17.14 -10.83 -10.33
C THR A 82 -15.74 -11.39 -10.57
N LEU A 83 -15.22 -12.12 -9.58
CA LEU A 83 -13.95 -12.84 -9.68
C LEU A 83 -14.19 -14.34 -9.87
N CYS A 84 -13.51 -14.92 -10.84
CA CYS A 84 -13.61 -16.34 -11.17
C CYS A 84 -12.25 -17.02 -10.96
N THR A 85 -12.23 -18.02 -10.08
CA THR A 85 -11.01 -18.74 -9.67
C THR A 85 -11.22 -20.23 -9.90
N ASN A 86 -10.17 -20.92 -10.38
CA ASN A 86 -10.20 -22.36 -10.61
C ASN A 86 -9.64 -23.16 -9.43
N GLN A 87 -9.07 -22.47 -8.43
CA GLN A 87 -8.51 -23.04 -7.21
C GLN A 87 -8.80 -22.09 -6.02
N PRO A 88 -8.73 -22.60 -4.77
CA PRO A 88 -8.78 -21.74 -3.58
C PRO A 88 -7.68 -20.69 -3.62
N VAL A 89 -8.03 -19.44 -3.35
CA VAL A 89 -7.10 -18.31 -3.29
C VAL A 89 -7.44 -17.43 -2.10
N GLN A 90 -6.41 -16.93 -1.43
CA GLN A 90 -6.53 -15.94 -0.37
C GLN A 90 -6.10 -14.58 -0.93
N LEU A 91 -7.06 -13.68 -1.11
CA LEU A 91 -6.81 -12.33 -1.59
C LEU A 91 -6.47 -11.39 -0.43
N ASP A 92 -5.48 -10.52 -0.64
CA ASP A 92 -5.11 -9.42 0.22
C ASP A 92 -5.04 -8.13 -0.60
N PHE A 93 -5.93 -7.19 -0.26
CA PHE A 93 -5.99 -5.87 -0.90
C PHE A 93 -5.28 -4.78 -0.07
N GLY A 94 -4.40 -5.14 0.85
CA GLY A 94 -3.80 -4.23 1.84
C GLY A 94 -2.86 -3.18 1.27
N ALA A 95 -2.35 -3.40 0.06
CA ALA A 95 -1.41 -2.52 -0.63
C ALA A 95 -2.07 -1.29 -1.28
N ALA A 96 -3.38 -1.31 -1.51
CA ALA A 96 -4.13 -0.16 -2.04
C ALA A 96 -5.48 0.08 -1.36
N GLY A 97 -5.94 -0.88 -0.55
CA GLY A 97 -7.29 -0.89 0.00
C GLY A 97 -7.56 0.21 1.02
N LYS A 98 -6.53 0.68 1.76
CA LYS A 98 -6.71 1.80 2.69
C LYS A 98 -6.87 3.10 1.92
N GLY A 99 -6.03 3.33 0.92
CA GLY A 99 -6.18 4.47 0.02
C GLY A 99 -7.52 4.45 -0.72
N TYR A 100 -7.94 3.28 -1.20
CA TYR A 100 -9.26 3.12 -1.84
C TYR A 100 -10.41 3.44 -0.89
N PHE A 101 -10.34 2.96 0.36
CA PHE A 101 -11.30 3.32 1.40
C PHE A 101 -11.35 4.84 1.65
N VAL A 102 -10.20 5.51 1.70
CA VAL A 102 -10.13 6.97 1.86
C VAL A 102 -10.80 7.70 0.70
N ASP A 103 -10.60 7.25 -0.54
CA ASP A 103 -11.26 7.85 -1.70
C ASP A 103 -12.79 7.65 -1.65
N LEU A 104 -13.27 6.46 -1.28
CA LEU A 104 -14.71 6.21 -1.12
C LEU A 104 -15.33 7.10 -0.02
N VAL A 105 -14.68 7.22 1.13
CA VAL A 105 -15.14 8.12 2.21
C VAL A 105 -15.14 9.57 1.75
N THR A 106 -14.13 9.97 0.97
CA THR A 106 -14.06 11.32 0.39
C THR A 106 -15.24 11.58 -0.57
N GLN A 107 -15.62 10.59 -1.39
CA GLN A 107 -16.78 10.70 -2.28
C GLN A 107 -18.08 10.84 -1.48
N ILE A 108 -18.29 10.00 -0.46
CA ILE A 108 -19.46 10.08 0.43
C ILE A 108 -19.55 11.46 1.09
N ILE A 109 -18.44 12.00 1.62
CA ILE A 109 -18.44 13.33 2.25
C ILE A 109 -18.83 14.42 1.24
N LYS A 110 -18.33 14.35 0.00
CA LYS A 110 -18.68 15.30 -1.05
C LYS A 110 -20.14 15.19 -1.47
N GLU A 111 -20.69 13.99 -1.55
CA GLU A 111 -22.09 13.75 -1.90
C GLU A 111 -23.04 14.24 -0.80
N GLU A 112 -22.73 13.95 0.47
CA GLU A 112 -23.59 14.30 1.61
C GLU A 112 -23.56 15.80 1.95
N LEU A 113 -22.40 16.44 1.80
CA LEU A 113 -22.22 17.86 2.13
C LEU A 113 -22.32 18.78 0.91
N GLY A 114 -22.26 18.24 -0.31
CA GLY A 114 -22.50 18.96 -1.55
C GLY A 114 -23.99 19.02 -1.89
N SER A 115 -24.78 19.82 -1.16
CA SER A 115 -26.22 19.92 -1.40
C SER A 115 -26.58 20.80 -2.62
N ASP A 116 -27.44 20.29 -3.49
CA ASP A 116 -28.42 20.99 -4.35
C ASP A 116 -27.95 21.95 -5.48
N SER A 117 -26.68 21.94 -5.90
CA SER A 117 -26.30 22.71 -7.09
C SER A 117 -26.64 21.95 -8.39
N PRO A 118 -27.33 22.55 -9.38
CA PRO A 118 -27.65 21.88 -10.64
C PRO A 118 -26.38 21.34 -11.31
N ALA A 119 -26.52 20.18 -11.98
CA ALA A 119 -25.46 19.41 -12.66
C ALA A 119 -24.65 20.16 -13.74
N ASP A 120 -24.78 21.49 -13.87
CA ASP A 120 -24.13 22.37 -14.83
C ASP A 120 -23.10 23.33 -14.18
N SER A 121 -22.68 23.10 -12.94
CA SER A 121 -21.56 23.85 -12.36
C SER A 121 -20.46 22.90 -11.88
N ASP A 122 -19.25 23.09 -12.42
CA ASP A 122 -17.96 22.60 -11.89
C ASP A 122 -17.65 23.17 -10.49
N SER A 123 -18.68 23.35 -9.63
CA SER A 123 -18.53 24.00 -8.34
C SER A 123 -17.77 23.09 -7.38
N HIS A 124 -16.68 23.66 -6.87
CA HIS A 124 -15.83 23.09 -5.84
C HIS A 124 -16.69 22.73 -4.61
N ALA A 125 -16.28 21.72 -3.85
CA ALA A 125 -16.83 21.56 -2.51
C ALA A 125 -16.63 22.89 -1.75
N ASP A 126 -17.70 23.51 -1.29
CA ASP A 126 -17.69 24.80 -0.58
C ASP A 126 -17.06 24.70 0.84
N PHE A 127 -16.38 23.58 1.14
CA PHE A 127 -15.79 23.31 2.44
C PHE A 127 -14.51 22.49 2.31
N ASP A 128 -13.55 22.84 3.16
CA ASP A 128 -12.28 22.16 3.27
C ASP A 128 -12.37 20.97 4.22
N PHE A 129 -11.77 19.84 3.85
CA PHE A 129 -11.68 18.70 4.74
C PHE A 129 -10.50 17.78 4.40
N LEU A 130 -10.15 16.94 5.37
CA LEU A 130 -9.10 15.93 5.28
C LEU A 130 -9.64 14.59 5.76
N VAL A 131 -9.51 13.55 4.93
CA VAL A 131 -9.73 12.17 5.36
C VAL A 131 -8.36 11.55 5.60
N ASN A 132 -8.16 10.89 6.75
CA ASN A 132 -6.90 10.21 7.09
C ASN A 132 -7.21 8.83 7.68
N ALA A 133 -6.68 7.78 7.05
CA ALA A 133 -6.76 6.41 7.52
C ALA A 133 -5.36 5.82 7.74
N GLY A 134 -4.86 5.92 8.98
CA GLY A 134 -3.59 5.31 9.37
C GLY A 134 -2.35 5.95 8.73
N GLY A 135 -2.43 7.20 8.28
CA GLY A 135 -1.35 7.94 7.61
C GLY A 135 -1.61 8.18 6.12
N ASP A 136 -2.47 7.38 5.50
CA ASP A 136 -2.91 7.61 4.11
C ASP A 136 -4.04 8.62 4.11
N MET A 137 -3.87 9.71 3.36
CA MET A 137 -4.75 10.86 3.47
C MET A 137 -5.15 11.50 2.15
N ARG A 138 -6.33 12.11 2.16
CA ARG A 138 -6.91 12.87 1.06
C ARG A 138 -7.34 14.24 1.55
N ALA A 139 -6.63 15.27 1.10
CA ALA A 139 -6.95 16.67 1.37
C ALA A 139 -7.83 17.23 0.25
N CYS A 140 -8.90 17.91 0.61
CA CYS A 140 -9.77 18.65 -0.30
C CYS A 140 -9.90 20.08 0.21
N PHE A 141 -9.44 21.04 -0.60
CA PHE A 141 -9.57 22.46 -0.35
C PHE A 141 -10.42 23.14 -1.43
N SER A 142 -11.23 24.12 -1.04
CA SER A 142 -12.02 24.97 -1.94
C SER A 142 -11.12 25.92 -2.73
N GLU A 143 -10.11 26.49 -2.06
CA GLU A 143 -9.14 27.42 -2.64
C GLU A 143 -7.90 26.68 -3.18
N GLU A 144 -7.43 27.04 -4.39
CA GLU A 144 -6.31 26.32 -5.03
C GLU A 144 -4.96 26.50 -4.33
N ASN A 145 -4.79 27.57 -3.55
CA ASN A 145 -3.54 27.88 -2.86
C ASN A 145 -3.45 27.32 -1.44
N ASP A 146 -4.54 26.73 -0.94
CA ASP A 146 -4.56 26.21 0.42
C ASP A 146 -3.80 24.90 0.53
N GLN A 147 -3.07 24.78 1.63
CA GLN A 147 -2.16 23.67 1.89
C GLN A 147 -2.12 23.34 3.38
N ILE A 148 -2.02 22.05 3.68
CA ILE A 148 -1.68 21.57 5.02
C ILE A 148 -0.22 21.12 5.09
N LYS A 149 0.35 21.20 6.28
CA LYS A 149 1.68 20.68 6.56
C LYS A 149 1.57 19.30 7.18
N VAL A 150 2.23 18.32 6.57
CA VAL A 150 2.25 16.93 7.02
C VAL A 150 3.69 16.54 7.35
N ALA A 151 3.93 16.12 8.59
CA ALA A 151 5.23 15.60 8.99
C ALA A 151 5.45 14.20 8.40
N LEU A 152 6.58 13.97 7.74
CA LEU A 152 6.97 12.66 7.24
C LEU A 152 7.71 11.91 8.35
N GLU A 153 7.07 10.89 8.93
CA GLU A 153 7.60 10.10 10.04
C GLU A 153 8.99 9.52 9.74
N ASN A 154 9.90 9.56 10.73
CA ASN A 154 11.19 8.92 10.60
C ASN A 154 11.05 7.40 10.82
N PRO A 155 11.37 6.54 9.82
CA PRO A 155 11.23 5.09 9.98
C PRO A 155 12.23 4.47 10.97
N PHE A 156 13.23 5.23 11.42
CA PHE A 156 14.21 4.82 12.42
C PHE A 156 13.87 5.27 13.84
N ASP A 157 12.99 6.28 13.99
CA ASP A 157 12.48 6.78 15.27
C ASP A 157 11.11 7.42 15.05
N THR A 158 10.04 6.70 15.39
CA THR A 158 8.65 7.13 15.14
C THR A 158 8.21 8.34 15.96
N THR A 159 9.07 8.84 16.87
CA THR A 159 8.84 10.10 17.59
C THR A 159 9.35 11.32 16.82
N GLN A 160 10.09 11.10 15.73
CA GLN A 160 10.69 12.13 14.90
C GLN A 160 10.08 12.17 13.50
N ALA A 161 10.29 13.28 12.80
CA ALA A 161 10.01 13.41 11.38
C ALA A 161 11.33 13.63 10.62
N VAL A 162 11.43 13.11 9.40
CA VAL A 162 12.56 13.37 8.48
C VAL A 162 12.37 14.64 7.67
N GLY A 163 11.13 15.12 7.57
CA GLY A 163 10.78 16.34 6.84
C GLY A 163 9.32 16.72 6.98
N VAL A 164 8.92 17.79 6.32
CA VAL A 164 7.54 18.27 6.27
C VAL A 164 7.14 18.47 4.82
N ALA A 165 6.03 17.84 4.43
CA ALA A 165 5.40 18.04 3.13
C ALA A 165 4.30 19.10 3.22
N SER A 166 4.25 20.00 2.24
CA SER A 166 3.14 20.92 2.04
C SER A 166 2.18 20.33 1.00
N ILE A 167 1.00 19.93 1.44
CA ILE A 167 0.04 19.17 0.64
C ILE A 167 -1.15 20.07 0.30
N ALA A 168 -1.35 20.32 -0.98
CA ALA A 168 -2.56 20.96 -1.52
C ALA A 168 -3.69 19.93 -1.69
N SER A 169 -4.75 20.26 -2.42
CA SER A 169 -5.80 19.31 -2.79
C SER A 169 -5.20 18.11 -3.52
N GLY A 170 -5.24 16.94 -2.89
CA GLY A 170 -4.49 15.78 -3.33
C GLY A 170 -4.46 14.66 -2.30
N ALA A 171 -3.83 13.55 -2.67
CA ALA A 171 -3.59 12.42 -1.79
C ALA A 171 -2.13 12.36 -1.38
N LEU A 172 -1.85 12.02 -0.12
CA LEU A 172 -0.51 11.68 0.37
C LEU A 172 -0.61 10.34 1.10
N CYS A 173 0.11 9.34 0.63
CA CYS A 173 0.16 8.02 1.26
C CYS A 173 1.59 7.65 1.61
N ALA A 174 1.75 6.78 2.60
CA ALA A 174 3.05 6.35 3.07
C ALA A 174 3.09 4.84 3.31
N SER A 175 4.18 4.20 2.90
CA SER A 175 4.44 2.80 3.21
C SER A 175 5.75 2.68 3.96
N SER A 176 5.78 1.84 5.00
CA SER A 176 6.98 1.63 5.80
C SER A 176 7.03 0.24 6.41
N SER A 177 8.23 -0.30 6.46
CA SER A 177 8.54 -1.52 7.19
C SER A 177 8.63 -1.31 8.70
N ALA A 178 8.56 -0.08 9.24
CA ALA A 178 8.87 0.21 10.66
C ALA A 178 7.83 -0.35 11.65
N ARG A 179 6.53 -0.19 11.36
CA ARG A 179 5.45 -0.43 12.35
C ARG A 179 4.93 -1.88 12.37
N LYS A 180 4.83 -2.52 11.20
CA LYS A 180 4.29 -3.89 11.06
C LYS A 180 5.41 -4.88 10.83
N ARG A 181 6.12 -5.19 11.91
CA ARG A 181 7.24 -6.13 11.97
C ARG A 181 6.94 -7.24 12.95
N TRP A 182 7.25 -8.47 12.60
CA TRP A 182 7.12 -9.59 13.52
C TRP A 182 8.26 -10.57 13.34
N LYS A 183 8.64 -11.25 14.42
CA LYS A 183 9.59 -12.35 14.34
C LYS A 183 8.88 -13.55 13.74
N VAL A 184 9.43 -14.08 12.66
CA VAL A 184 8.94 -15.35 12.11
C VAL A 184 9.30 -16.43 13.11
N LYS A 185 8.27 -17.11 13.64
CA LYS A 185 8.41 -18.05 14.77
C LYS A 185 9.20 -19.31 14.40
N GLU A 186 9.40 -19.60 13.11
CA GLU A 186 10.18 -20.74 12.65
C GLU A 186 11.05 -20.42 11.43
N ALA A 187 12.34 -20.78 11.48
CA ALA A 187 13.30 -20.66 10.38
C ALA A 187 13.11 -21.73 9.28
N SER A 188 12.03 -22.50 9.34
CA SER A 188 11.65 -23.57 8.39
C SER A 188 11.02 -23.02 7.09
N CYS A 189 10.70 -21.74 7.03
CA CYS A 189 9.94 -21.09 5.96
C CYS A 189 10.76 -20.72 4.71
N LEU A 190 12.07 -20.98 4.67
CA LEU A 190 12.93 -20.51 3.58
C LEU A 190 13.75 -21.66 2.99
N GLY A 191 13.72 -21.75 1.66
CA GLY A 191 14.19 -22.89 0.88
C GLY A 191 15.66 -23.26 1.09
N LYS A 192 16.03 -24.44 0.58
CA LYS A 192 17.30 -25.16 0.78
C LYS A 192 18.61 -24.43 0.41
N ASP A 193 18.55 -23.20 -0.10
CA ASP A 193 19.73 -22.38 -0.41
C ASP A 193 20.01 -21.27 0.62
N ALA A 194 19.24 -21.21 1.71
CA ALA A 194 19.42 -20.22 2.77
C ALA A 194 20.52 -20.61 3.78
N SER A 195 21.71 -20.98 3.30
CA SER A 195 22.88 -21.36 4.12
C SER A 195 23.44 -20.25 5.04
N GLY A 196 22.76 -19.10 5.14
CA GLY A 196 23.05 -18.01 6.06
C GLY A 196 21.83 -17.50 6.83
N PHE A 197 20.76 -18.28 6.97
CA PHE A 197 19.51 -17.78 7.55
C PHE A 197 19.48 -17.91 9.08
N GLU A 198 19.51 -16.77 9.78
CA GLU A 198 19.42 -16.71 11.24
C GLU A 198 17.97 -16.86 11.72
N SER A 199 17.77 -17.53 12.85
CA SER A 199 16.48 -17.80 13.50
C SER A 199 15.82 -16.55 14.14
N ASN A 200 15.97 -15.39 13.49
CA ASN A 200 15.54 -14.07 13.96
C ASN A 200 14.97 -13.19 12.82
N LEU A 201 14.49 -13.78 11.71
CA LEU A 201 13.93 -12.99 10.62
C LEU A 201 12.80 -12.10 11.11
N ILE A 202 12.95 -10.81 10.84
CA ILE A 202 11.92 -9.81 11.06
C ILE A 202 11.18 -9.64 9.74
N ALA A 203 10.02 -10.30 9.62
CA ALA A 203 9.14 -10.15 8.47
C ALA A 203 8.34 -8.83 8.54
N THR A 204 7.90 -8.37 7.38
CA THR A 204 7.01 -7.22 7.24
C THR A 204 5.86 -7.60 6.32
N HIS A 205 4.78 -6.83 6.36
CA HIS A 205 3.65 -6.97 5.43
C HIS A 205 3.96 -6.54 3.99
N LEU A 206 5.17 -6.01 3.74
CA LEU A 206 5.64 -5.61 2.41
C LEU A 206 6.50 -6.75 1.86
N ILE A 207 5.88 -7.66 1.12
CA ILE A 207 6.55 -8.81 0.51
C ILE A 207 6.46 -8.73 -1.01
N ASN A 208 7.52 -9.13 -1.71
CA ASN A 208 7.50 -9.27 -3.16
C ASN A 208 6.71 -10.54 -3.52
N ALA A 209 5.64 -10.41 -4.32
CA ALA A 209 4.78 -11.53 -4.66
C ALA A 209 5.46 -12.60 -5.54
N LEU A 210 6.60 -12.30 -6.17
CA LEU A 210 7.35 -13.25 -7.00
C LEU A 210 8.09 -14.30 -6.17
N ASP A 211 8.65 -13.90 -5.02
CA ASP A 211 9.48 -14.76 -4.18
C ASP A 211 8.92 -14.96 -2.76
N GLY A 212 8.09 -14.03 -2.26
CA GLY A 212 7.48 -14.05 -0.93
C GLY A 212 8.40 -13.51 0.14
N ILE A 213 9.50 -12.88 -0.28
CA ILE A 213 10.51 -12.36 0.61
C ILE A 213 10.10 -10.92 0.96
N PRO A 214 10.21 -10.52 2.25
CA PRO A 214 9.99 -9.13 2.61
C PRO A 214 10.97 -8.19 1.89
N ALA A 215 10.47 -7.04 1.48
CA ALA A 215 11.29 -6.00 0.86
C ALA A 215 12.15 -5.29 1.90
N PHE A 216 13.46 -5.15 1.65
CA PHE A 216 14.42 -4.55 2.58
C PHE A 216 15.23 -3.37 1.99
N ASP A 217 15.06 -3.06 0.70
CA ASP A 217 15.82 -2.00 0.03
C ASP A 217 15.42 -0.58 0.48
N LEU A 218 14.19 -0.44 0.98
CA LEU A 218 13.63 0.80 1.50
C LEU A 218 13.17 0.65 2.96
N CYS A 219 13.19 1.76 3.70
CA CYS A 219 12.62 1.85 5.05
C CYS A 219 11.27 2.56 5.05
N ALA A 220 11.10 3.57 4.19
CA ALA A 220 9.82 4.22 3.95
C ALA A 220 9.75 4.80 2.54
N SER A 221 8.52 4.93 2.04
CA SER A 221 8.14 5.66 0.84
C SER A 221 6.97 6.59 1.15
N TRP A 222 6.92 7.71 0.45
CA TRP A 222 5.82 8.67 0.48
C TRP A 222 5.44 9.02 -0.95
N VAL A 223 4.16 9.03 -1.26
CA VAL A 223 3.66 9.34 -2.60
C VAL A 223 2.57 10.39 -2.50
N TYR A 224 2.71 11.44 -3.30
CA TYR A 224 1.74 12.51 -3.46
C TYR A 224 1.12 12.46 -4.86
N ILE A 225 -0.21 12.52 -4.92
CA ILE A 225 -0.97 12.58 -6.17
C ILE A 225 -1.93 13.78 -6.12
N PRO A 226 -1.82 14.76 -7.04
CA PRO A 226 -2.74 15.90 -7.11
C PRO A 226 -4.21 15.47 -7.30
N ALA A 227 -5.16 16.29 -6.86
CA ALA A 227 -6.57 15.88 -6.85
C ALA A 227 -7.21 15.61 -8.21
N LYS A 228 -6.75 16.29 -9.28
CA LYS A 228 -7.42 16.35 -10.59
C LYS A 228 -6.85 15.37 -11.64
N THR A 229 -6.05 14.38 -11.24
CA THR A 229 -5.29 13.53 -12.20
C THR A 229 -5.89 12.13 -12.42
N CYS A 230 -6.62 11.59 -11.44
CA CYS A 230 -7.35 10.33 -11.56
C CYS A 230 -8.50 10.26 -10.55
N ASP A 231 -9.40 9.28 -10.72
CA ASP A 231 -10.63 9.14 -9.91
C ASP A 231 -10.36 8.65 -8.49
N PHE A 232 -9.33 7.81 -8.30
CA PHE A 232 -8.94 7.20 -7.02
C PHE A 232 -7.49 7.52 -6.64
N PRO A 233 -7.13 8.80 -6.48
CA PRO A 233 -5.76 9.23 -6.28
C PRO A 233 -5.15 8.73 -4.97
N THR A 234 -5.95 8.48 -3.93
CA THR A 234 -5.42 7.94 -2.67
C THR A 234 -5.13 6.45 -2.80
N ALA A 235 -5.97 5.71 -3.53
CA ALA A 235 -5.69 4.31 -3.86
C ALA A 235 -4.41 4.17 -4.69
N TYR A 236 -4.23 5.00 -5.71
CA TYR A 236 -3.00 5.01 -6.52
C TYR A 236 -1.77 5.41 -5.68
N ALA A 237 -1.91 6.35 -4.76
CA ALA A 237 -0.80 6.76 -3.88
C ALA A 237 -0.42 5.65 -2.89
N ASP A 238 -1.38 4.96 -2.25
CA ASP A 238 -1.14 3.81 -1.36
C ASP A 238 -0.46 2.65 -2.14
N ALA A 239 -0.98 2.37 -3.34
CA ALA A 239 -0.43 1.36 -4.22
C ALA A 239 0.99 1.68 -4.69
N LEU A 240 1.27 2.92 -5.15
CA LEU A 240 2.63 3.34 -5.52
C LEU A 240 3.57 3.31 -4.32
N ALA A 241 3.13 3.74 -3.14
CA ALA A 241 3.95 3.72 -1.94
C ALA A 241 4.39 2.28 -1.62
N THR A 242 3.50 1.31 -1.76
CA THR A 242 3.82 -0.11 -1.60
C THR A 242 4.64 -0.66 -2.77
N ALA A 243 4.31 -0.33 -4.02
CA ALA A 243 4.99 -0.85 -5.21
C ALA A 243 6.46 -0.44 -5.30
N LEU A 244 6.83 0.74 -4.76
CA LEU A 244 8.22 1.20 -4.65
C LEU A 244 9.10 0.27 -3.81
N PHE A 245 8.52 -0.56 -2.92
CA PHE A 245 9.27 -1.55 -2.15
C PHE A 245 9.57 -2.84 -2.93
N VAL A 246 8.71 -3.20 -3.89
CA VAL A 246 8.71 -4.55 -4.50
C VAL A 246 9.08 -4.54 -5.98
N SER A 247 9.23 -3.37 -6.59
CA SER A 247 9.52 -3.19 -8.01
C SER A 247 10.52 -2.06 -8.27
N GLN A 248 11.03 -1.96 -9.50
CA GLN A 248 11.91 -0.86 -9.88
C GLN A 248 11.10 0.39 -10.23
N GLU A 249 11.64 1.57 -9.95
CA GLU A 249 11.01 2.85 -10.32
C GLU A 249 10.76 2.97 -11.84
N SER A 250 11.55 2.30 -12.68
CA SER A 250 11.35 2.24 -14.14
C SER A 250 10.05 1.55 -14.53
N ASP A 251 9.64 0.55 -13.76
CA ASP A 251 8.45 -0.27 -14.02
C ASP A 251 7.17 0.55 -13.79
N LEU A 252 7.23 1.50 -12.85
CA LEU A 252 6.11 2.34 -12.43
C LEU A 252 5.94 3.63 -13.26
N GLN A 253 6.84 3.91 -14.20
CA GLN A 253 6.90 5.20 -14.91
C GLN A 253 5.59 5.58 -15.59
N LYS A 254 4.90 4.62 -16.22
CA LYS A 254 3.63 4.88 -16.89
C LYS A 254 2.56 5.33 -15.89
N ILE A 255 2.45 4.65 -14.75
CA ILE A 255 1.48 4.98 -13.69
C ILE A 255 1.83 6.35 -13.10
N VAL A 256 3.10 6.59 -12.79
CA VAL A 256 3.60 7.88 -12.27
C VAL A 256 3.25 9.03 -13.21
N GLN A 257 3.47 8.87 -14.52
CA GLN A 257 3.14 9.90 -15.51
C GLN A 257 1.64 10.12 -15.65
N THR A 258 0.86 9.03 -15.70
CA THR A 258 -0.60 9.12 -15.91
C THR A 258 -1.30 9.76 -14.71
N THR A 259 -0.81 9.49 -13.50
CA THR A 259 -1.34 10.06 -12.25
C THR A 259 -0.68 11.37 -11.83
N SER A 260 0.38 11.80 -12.52
CA SER A 260 1.27 12.90 -12.10
C SER A 260 1.77 12.72 -10.66
N ALA A 261 2.08 11.48 -10.28
CA ALA A 261 2.56 11.17 -8.95
C ALA A 261 3.97 11.73 -8.72
N GLU A 262 4.19 12.25 -7.53
CA GLU A 262 5.50 12.61 -7.03
C GLU A 262 5.78 11.74 -5.80
N PHE A 263 7.03 11.33 -5.58
CA PHE A 263 7.35 10.47 -4.45
C PHE A 263 8.72 10.76 -3.84
N ALA A 264 8.88 10.32 -2.59
CA ALA A 264 10.14 10.25 -1.91
C ALA A 264 10.32 8.90 -1.23
N VAL A 265 11.58 8.49 -1.06
CA VAL A 265 11.95 7.24 -0.41
C VAL A 265 13.18 7.45 0.46
N ILE A 266 13.30 6.63 1.50
CA ILE A 266 14.47 6.56 2.37
C ILE A 266 14.96 5.12 2.47
N SER A 267 16.24 4.90 2.24
CA SER A 267 16.89 3.59 2.34
C SER A 267 17.53 3.36 3.73
N PRO A 268 17.90 2.10 4.08
CA PRO A 268 18.47 1.77 5.38
C PRO A 268 19.74 2.53 5.78
N ASN A 269 20.49 3.04 4.81
CA ASN A 269 21.67 3.88 5.03
C ASN A 269 21.34 5.38 5.23
N HIS A 270 20.08 5.71 5.53
CA HIS A 270 19.56 7.07 5.66
C HIS A 270 19.60 7.92 4.38
N ALA A 271 19.89 7.34 3.22
CA ALA A 271 19.88 8.10 1.97
C ALA A 271 18.43 8.42 1.56
N LEU A 272 18.16 9.71 1.37
CA LEU A 272 16.88 10.23 0.90
C LEU A 272 16.93 10.45 -0.61
N ARG A 273 15.88 10.02 -1.31
CA ARG A 273 15.68 10.31 -2.73
C ARG A 273 14.25 10.80 -2.92
N LYS A 274 14.06 11.73 -3.86
CA LYS A 274 12.72 12.21 -4.22
C LYS A 274 12.65 12.58 -5.69
N THR A 275 11.44 12.52 -6.24
CA THR A 275 11.13 13.17 -7.51
C THR A 275 11.21 14.69 -7.35
N ARG A 276 11.43 15.39 -8.46
CA ARG A 276 11.81 16.81 -8.45
C ARG A 276 10.75 17.71 -7.82
N ALA A 277 9.46 17.40 -8.01
CA ALA A 277 8.36 18.23 -7.55
C ALA A 277 7.66 17.67 -6.32
N PHE A 278 8.18 16.61 -5.69
CA PHE A 278 7.64 16.13 -4.43
C PHE A 278 7.74 17.24 -3.36
N PRO A 279 6.60 17.65 -2.75
CA PRO A 279 6.47 18.93 -2.06
C PRO A 279 6.97 18.87 -0.62
N VAL A 280 8.18 18.34 -0.41
CA VAL A 280 8.81 18.15 0.91
C VAL A 280 10.03 19.04 1.11
N HIS A 281 10.16 19.51 2.35
CA HIS A 281 11.39 20.02 2.91
C HIS A 281 11.95 19.01 3.94
N PHE A 282 13.10 18.40 3.64
CA PHE A 282 13.78 17.48 4.56
C PHE A 282 14.65 18.25 5.55
N PHE A 283 14.78 17.73 6.78
CA PHE A 283 15.56 18.38 7.83
C PHE A 283 17.07 18.08 7.78
N ALA A 284 17.44 16.97 7.14
CA ALA A 284 18.82 16.60 6.88
C ALA A 284 19.02 16.58 5.36
N GLU A 285 19.66 17.63 4.84
CA GLU A 285 20.26 17.65 3.50
C GLU A 285 21.78 17.42 3.62
#